data_AF-A0A1H5XRE9-F1
#
_entry.id   AF-A0A1H5XRE9-F1
#
_cell.length_a   1.000
_cell.length_b   1.000
_cell.length_c   1.000
_cell.angle_alpha   90.00
_cell.angle_beta   90.00
_cell.angle_gamma   90.00
#
_symmetry.space_group_name_H-M   'P 1'
#
loop_
_entity.id
_entity.type
_entity.pdbx_description
1 polymer ?
#
loop_
_entity_poly.entity_id
_entity_poly.type
_entity_poly.pdbx_seq_one_letter_code
_entity_poly.pdbx_strand_id
1 'polypeptide(L)' 'MDIQTKKNLITAILQTSDDEILNEIKKLLKIEDTYDFWDELTEEDQLAINEGIRQLDQGKSISHEEVKELMKSKFNF' A
#
# COMPACT_ATOMS: atom_id res chain seq x y z
N MET A 1 -13.22 20.52 -25.93
CA MET A 1 -13.77 21.30 -24.80
C MET A 1 -13.11 22.65 -24.74
N ASP A 2 -13.89 23.70 -24.69
CA ASP A 2 -13.40 25.04 -24.38
C ASP A 2 -12.99 25.14 -22.90
N ILE A 3 -12.29 26.23 -22.57
CA ILE A 3 -11.74 26.43 -21.22
C ILE A 3 -12.82 26.65 -20.15
N GLN A 4 -13.98 27.17 -20.53
CA GLN A 4 -15.09 27.39 -19.60
C GLN A 4 -15.69 26.06 -19.18
N THR A 5 -15.87 25.15 -20.12
CA THR A 5 -16.36 23.80 -19.82
C THR A 5 -15.41 23.05 -18.88
N LYS A 6 -14.08 23.21 -19.04
CA LYS A 6 -13.10 22.63 -18.11
C LYS A 6 -13.20 23.23 -16.70
N LYS A 7 -13.34 24.55 -16.59
CA LYS A 7 -13.49 25.24 -15.30
C LYS A 7 -14.73 24.79 -14.55
N ASN A 8 -15.86 24.67 -15.25
CA ASN A 8 -17.11 24.20 -14.66
C ASN A 8 -16.98 22.78 -14.09
N LEU A 9 -16.28 21.89 -14.80
CA LEU A 9 -16.03 20.53 -14.33
C LEU A 9 -15.19 20.50 -13.05
N ILE A 10 -14.11 21.30 -12.99
CA ILE A 10 -13.27 21.42 -11.79
C ILE A 10 -14.09 21.96 -10.62
N THR A 11 -14.91 22.99 -10.83
CA THR A 11 -15.78 23.54 -9.77
C THR A 11 -16.76 22.49 -9.25
N ALA A 12 -17.38 21.70 -10.13
CA ALA A 12 -18.28 20.63 -9.71
C ALA A 12 -17.57 19.55 -8.88
N ILE A 13 -16.34 19.17 -9.26
CA ILE A 13 -15.51 18.22 -8.51
C ILE A 13 -15.15 18.78 -7.12
N LEU A 14 -14.83 20.07 -7.01
CA LEU A 14 -14.48 20.69 -5.73
C LEU A 14 -15.69 20.86 -4.78
N GLN A 15 -16.91 20.89 -5.32
CA GLN A 15 -18.14 21.10 -4.55
C GLN A 15 -18.82 19.80 -4.13
N THR A 16 -18.50 18.67 -4.77
CA THR A 16 -19.10 17.39 -4.41
C THR A 16 -18.41 16.78 -3.18
N SER A 17 -19.21 16.12 -2.34
CA SER A 17 -18.72 15.31 -1.20
C SER A 17 -19.12 13.84 -1.35
N ASP A 18 -19.52 13.44 -2.57
CA ASP A 18 -19.87 12.08 -2.91
C ASP A 18 -18.60 11.29 -3.28
N ASP A 19 -18.15 10.43 -2.36
CA ASP A 19 -16.93 9.65 -2.50
C ASP A 19 -16.99 8.62 -3.64
N GLU A 20 -18.19 8.14 -4.02
CA GLU A 20 -18.34 7.19 -5.13
C GLU A 20 -18.03 7.87 -6.46
N ILE A 21 -18.60 9.07 -6.65
CA ILE A 21 -18.34 9.89 -7.84
C ILE A 21 -16.86 10.29 -7.91
N LEU A 22 -16.27 10.73 -6.79
CA LEU A 22 -14.86 11.14 -6.75
C LEU A 22 -13.91 9.98 -7.09
N ASN A 23 -14.20 8.77 -6.60
CA ASN A 23 -13.41 7.59 -6.90
C ASN A 23 -13.49 7.16 -8.37
N GLU A 24 -14.68 7.23 -8.99
CA GLU A 24 -14.82 6.95 -10.42
C GLU A 24 -14.09 7.99 -11.28
N ILE A 25 -14.14 9.27 -10.90
CA ILE A 25 -13.36 10.32 -11.55
C ILE A 25 -11.85 10.07 -11.41
N LYS A 26 -11.38 9.67 -10.22
CA LYS A 26 -9.98 9.30 -9.96
C LYS A 26 -9.52 8.19 -10.90
N LYS A 27 -10.32 7.12 -11.05
CA LYS A 27 -10.06 6.01 -11.97
C LYS A 27 -10.04 6.44 -13.44
N LEU A 28 -11.06 7.20 -13.88
CA LEU A 28 -11.18 7.66 -15.27
C LEU A 28 -10.01 8.55 -15.69
N LEU A 29 -9.56 9.42 -14.78
CA LEU A 29 -8.42 10.30 -15.00
C LEU A 29 -7.07 9.64 -14.74
N LYS A 30 -7.07 8.37 -14.31
CA LYS A 30 -5.87 7.62 -13.91
C LYS A 30 -5.00 8.41 -12.94
N ILE A 31 -5.65 9.06 -11.99
CA ILE A 31 -4.98 9.69 -10.87
C ILE A 31 -4.57 8.54 -9.95
N GLU A 32 -3.42 7.95 -10.24
CA GLU A 32 -2.75 7.04 -9.32
C GLU A 32 -2.28 7.85 -8.11
N ASP A 33 -2.37 7.27 -6.92
CA ASP A 33 -1.63 7.82 -5.79
C ASP A 33 -0.16 7.74 -6.22
N THR A 34 0.47 8.89 -6.45
CA THR A 34 1.79 8.97 -7.10
C THR A 34 2.93 8.42 -6.23
N TYR A 35 2.59 7.89 -5.07
CA TYR A 35 3.48 7.22 -4.14
C TYR A 35 2.81 5.89 -3.80
N ASP A 36 3.42 4.80 -4.27
CA ASP A 36 3.08 3.46 -3.78
C ASP A 36 3.48 3.39 -2.30
N PHE A 37 2.85 2.53 -1.50
CA PHE A 37 3.27 2.27 -0.12
C PHE A 37 4.78 1.97 -0.05
N TRP A 38 5.30 1.29 -1.06
CA TRP A 38 6.72 0.99 -1.19
C TRP A 38 7.60 2.25 -1.18
N ASP A 39 7.15 3.33 -1.81
CA ASP A 39 7.87 4.59 -1.92
C ASP A 39 7.83 5.42 -0.61
N GLU A 40 6.94 5.07 0.32
CA GLU A 40 6.84 5.69 1.65
C GLU A 40 7.78 5.03 2.69
N LEU A 41 8.33 3.85 2.38
CA LEU A 41 9.23 3.12 3.27
C LEU A 41 10.62 3.74 3.33
N THR A 42 11.26 3.67 4.50
CA THR A 42 12.68 4.03 4.61
C THR A 42 13.55 3.04 3.85
N GLU A 43 14.76 3.45 3.46
CA GLU A 43 15.73 2.53 2.84
C GLU A 43 16.01 1.31 3.73
N GLU A 44 16.03 1.49 5.05
CA GLU A 44 16.22 0.41 6.01
C GLU A 44 15.06 -0.60 5.98
N ASP A 45 13.82 -0.11 5.95
CA ASP A 45 12.63 -0.97 5.86
C ASP A 45 12.58 -1.74 4.53
N GLN A 46 12.89 -1.06 3.42
CA GLN A 46 12.97 -1.71 2.11
C GLN A 46 14.05 -2.80 2.09
N LEU A 47 15.22 -2.55 2.69
CA LEU A 47 16.29 -3.55 2.81
C LEU A 47 15.87 -4.74 3.67
N ALA A 48 15.22 -4.50 4.81
CA ALA A 48 14.73 -5.54 5.71
C ALA A 48 13.70 -6.45 5.02
N ILE A 49 12.76 -5.86 4.27
CA ILE A 49 11.74 -6.61 3.52
C ILE A 49 12.39 -7.45 2.42
N ASN A 50 13.30 -6.87 1.63
CA ASN A 50 14.01 -7.59 0.57
C ASN A 50 14.83 -8.75 1.11
N GLU A 51 15.49 -8.57 2.26
CA GLU A 51 16.20 -9.65 2.94
C GLU A 51 15.24 -10.76 3.40
N GLY A 52 14.07 -10.40 3.95
CA GLY A 52 13.02 -11.35 4.30
C GLY A 52 12.57 -12.19 3.10
N ILE A 53 12.28 -11.56 1.95
CA ILE A 53 11.93 -12.25 0.71
C ILE A 53 13.04 -13.22 0.28
N ARG A 54 14.30 -12.76 0.29
CA ARG A 54 15.47 -13.59 -0.05
C ARG A 54 15.61 -14.79 0.90
N GLN A 55 15.32 -14.62 2.18
CA GLN A 55 15.32 -15.71 3.15
C GLN A 55 14.20 -16.72 2.86
N LEU A 56 12.99 -16.26 2.52
CA LEU A 56 11.89 -17.12 2.12
C LEU A 56 12.22 -17.94 0.87
N ASP A 57 12.82 -17.33 -0.16
CA ASP A 57 13.27 -18.01 -1.38
C ASP A 57 14.34 -19.08 -1.09
N GLN A 58 15.13 -18.89 -0.04
CA GLN A 58 16.12 -19.85 0.45
C GLN A 58 15.50 -20.93 1.36
N GLY A 59 14.18 -20.94 1.57
CA GLY A 59 13.50 -21.84 2.48
C GLY A 59 13.76 -21.55 3.96
N LYS A 60 14.31 -20.37 4.28
CA LYS A 60 14.61 -19.94 5.67
C LYS A 60 13.37 -19.33 6.31
N SER A 61 12.31 -20.12 6.36
CA SER A 61 11.06 -19.80 7.03
C SER A 61 10.77 -20.84 8.08
N ILE A 62 10.14 -20.43 9.17
CA ILE A 62 9.52 -21.34 10.14
C ILE A 62 8.06 -20.95 10.28
N SER A 63 7.19 -21.95 10.41
CA SER A 63 5.76 -21.71 10.61
C SER A 63 5.49 -21.09 11.98
N HIS A 64 4.33 -20.46 12.11
CA HIS A 64 3.90 -19.88 13.37
C HIS A 64 3.83 -20.91 14.51
N GLU A 65 3.37 -22.13 14.22
CA GLU A 65 3.32 -23.21 15.22
C GLU A 65 4.72 -23.64 15.66
N GLU A 66 5.67 -23.75 14.73
CA GLU A 66 7.07 -24.06 15.07
C GLU A 66 7.69 -22.97 15.96
N VAL A 67 7.42 -21.68 15.67
CA VAL A 67 7.83 -20.56 16.53
C VAL A 67 7.23 -20.70 17.92
N LYS A 68 5.94 -21.02 18.02
CA LYS A 68 5.24 -21.14 19.30
C LYS A 68 5.82 -22.25 20.16
N GLU A 69 6.10 -23.41 19.58
CA GLU A 69 6.73 -24.53 20.29
C GLU A 69 8.17 -24.21 20.69
N LEU A 70 8.95 -23.54 19.82
CA LEU A 70 10.30 -23.04 20.15
C LEU A 70 10.26 -22.08 21.35
N MET A 71 9.31 -21.14 21.37
CA MET A 71 9.17 -20.17 22.45
C MET A 71 8.77 -20.85 23.77
N LYS A 72 7.83 -21.80 23.75
CA LYS A 72 7.48 -22.60 24.93
C LYS A 72 8.68 -23.37 25.47
N SER A 73 9.40 -24.07 24.60
CA SER A 73 10.58 -24.86 24.97
C SER A 73 11.74 -24.00 25.49
N LYS A 74 11.93 -22.80 24.93
CA LYS A 74 13.06 -21.92 25.29
C LYS A 74 12.82 -21.15 26.59
N PHE A 75 11.57 -20.80 26.86
CA PHE A 75 11.19 -19.93 27.98
C PHE A 75 10.39 -20.65 29.09
N ASN A 76 10.19 -21.97 28.98
CA ASN A 76 9.48 -22.80 29.97
C ASN A 76 8.09 -22.25 30.37
N PHE A 77 7.29 -21.82 29.38
CA PHE A 77 5.87 -21.52 29.60
C PHE A 77 5.01 -22.78 29.58
#